data_AF-A0A7W0KDU7-F1
#
_entry.id   AF-A0A7W0KDU7-F1
#
_cell.length_a   1.000
_cell.length_b   1.000
_cell.length_c   1.000
_cell.angle_alpha   90.00
_cell.angle_beta   90.00
_cell.angle_gamma   90.00
#
_symmetry.space_group_name_H-M   'P 1'
#
loop_
_entity.id
_entity.type
_entity.pdbx_description
1 polymer ?
#
loop_
_entity_poly.entity_id
_entity_poly.type
_entity_poly.pdbx_seq_one_letter_code
_entity_poly.pdbx_strand_id
1 'polypeptide(L)' 'DTPPGAMPPDYPWEIIEQVTRDLYTELAALVPGGRLIIAEESGHYIQLEQSDLAIEAIREVVDAVRDPDAWAAQ' A
#
# COMPACT_ATOMS: atom_id res chain seq x y z
N ASP A 1 16.08 -23.88 13.71
CA ASP A 1 15.19 -24.03 12.54
C ASP A 1 14.23 -22.86 12.46
N THR A 2 14.02 -22.32 11.26
CA THR A 2 13.09 -21.21 11.00
C THR A 2 11.65 -21.75 11.01
N PRO A 3 10.71 -21.16 11.79
CA PRO A 3 9.32 -21.59 11.79
C PRO A 3 8.69 -21.56 10.40
N PRO A 4 7.72 -22.45 10.09
CA PRO A 4 7.00 -22.40 8.82
C PRO A 4 6.38 -21.01 8.61
N GLY A 5 6.68 -20.38 7.47
CA GLY A 5 6.22 -19.04 7.12
C GLY A 5 7.08 -17.89 7.64
N ALA A 6 8.06 -18.14 8.51
CA ALA A 6 9.04 -17.13 8.87
C ALA A 6 10.09 -16.98 7.76
N MET A 7 10.38 -15.74 7.41
CA MET A 7 11.44 -15.43 6.46
C MET A 7 12.80 -15.69 7.11
N PRO A 8 13.82 -16.12 6.33
CA PRO A 8 15.18 -16.22 6.82
C PRO A 8 15.67 -14.91 7.46
N PRO A 9 16.57 -14.95 8.46
CA PRO A 9 17.11 -13.73 9.08
C PRO A 9 17.82 -12.79 8.10
N ASP A 10 18.36 -13.32 7.01
CA ASP A 10 19.04 -12.61 5.93
C ASP A 10 18.11 -12.22 4.77
N TYR A 11 16.79 -12.34 4.96
CA TYR A 11 15.83 -11.91 3.94
C TYR A 11 15.95 -10.39 3.71
N PRO A 12 16.09 -9.93 2.44
CA PRO A 12 16.48 -8.56 2.14
C PRO A 12 15.29 -7.60 2.14
N TRP A 13 14.66 -7.40 3.30
CA TRP A 13 13.45 -6.58 3.43
C TRP A 13 13.61 -5.17 2.86
N GLU A 14 14.70 -4.48 3.19
CA GLU A 14 14.94 -3.11 2.73
C GLU A 14 14.99 -3.00 1.19
N ILE A 15 15.65 -3.96 0.52
CA ILE A 15 15.73 -3.99 -0.94
C ILE A 15 14.36 -4.25 -1.54
N ILE A 16 13.62 -5.20 -0.98
CA ILE A 16 12.28 -5.56 -1.46
C ILE A 16 11.33 -4.39 -1.28
N GLU A 17 11.36 -3.71 -0.14
CA GLU A 17 10.54 -2.52 0.10
C GLU A 17 10.87 -1.40 -0.88
N GLN A 18 12.15 -1.13 -1.14
CA GLN A 18 12.54 -0.11 -2.10
C GLN A 18 12.05 -0.43 -3.52
N VAL A 19 12.33 -1.65 -4.02
CA VAL A 19 11.88 -2.08 -5.35
C VAL A 19 10.36 -2.08 -5.44
N THR A 20 9.68 -2.50 -4.38
CA THR A 20 8.21 -2.52 -4.32
C THR A 20 7.64 -1.11 -4.39
N ARG A 21 8.25 -0.12 -3.72
CA ARG A 21 7.85 1.29 -3.79
C ARG A 21 8.01 1.85 -5.20
N ASP A 22 9.12 1.55 -5.87
CA ASP A 22 9.37 2.01 -7.24
C ASP A 22 8.32 1.41 -8.21
N LEU A 23 8.08 0.11 -8.12
CA LEU A 23 7.08 -0.58 -8.95
C LEU A 23 5.65 -0.10 -8.68
N TYR A 24 5.29 0.20 -7.43
CA TYR A 24 3.96 0.75 -7.12
C TYR A 24 3.79 2.18 -7.60
N THR A 25 4.87 2.97 -7.62
CA THR A 25 4.86 4.32 -8.20
C THR A 25 4.58 4.25 -9.70
N GLU A 26 5.25 3.34 -10.40
CA GLU A 26 4.98 3.08 -11.83
C GLU A 26 3.56 2.58 -12.07
N LEU A 27 3.09 1.62 -11.26
CA LEU A 27 1.73 1.09 -11.37
C LEU A 27 0.67 2.18 -11.21
N ALA A 28 0.82 3.05 -10.22
CA ALA A 28 -0.12 4.15 -9.99
C ALA A 28 -0.18 5.10 -11.19
N ALA A 29 0.95 5.35 -11.85
CA ALA A 29 1.02 6.20 -13.04
C ALA A 29 0.36 5.56 -14.29
N LEU A 30 0.26 4.23 -14.35
CA LEU A 30 -0.37 3.51 -15.47
C LEU A 30 -1.91 3.49 -15.38
N VAL A 31 -2.48 3.78 -14.21
CA VAL A 31 -3.93 3.75 -14.00
C VAL A 31 -4.47 5.17 -13.99
N PRO A 32 -5.42 5.54 -14.89
CA PRO A 32 -6.05 6.85 -14.84
C PRO A 32 -6.72 7.09 -13.48
N GLY A 33 -6.33 8.18 -12.81
CA GLY A 33 -6.80 8.47 -11.45
C GLY A 33 -6.24 7.56 -10.36
N GLY A 34 -5.23 6.74 -10.68
CA GLY A 34 -4.49 5.92 -9.73
C GLY A 34 -3.70 6.77 -8.74
N ARG A 35 -3.62 6.30 -7.50
CA ARG A 35 -2.92 6.97 -6.39
C ARG A 35 -2.07 5.95 -5.65
N LEU A 36 -0.90 6.38 -5.19
CA LEU A 36 -0.06 5.64 -4.27
C LEU A 36 -0.03 6.37 -2.93
N ILE A 37 -0.42 5.67 -1.87
CA ILE A 37 -0.33 6.14 -0.49
C ILE A 37 0.77 5.34 0.20
N ILE A 38 1.71 6.03 0.82
CA ILE A 38 2.82 5.42 1.54
C ILE A 38 2.57 5.54 3.04
N ALA A 39 2.54 4.40 3.72
CA ALA A 39 2.49 4.31 5.17
C ALA A 39 3.93 4.43 5.74
N GLU A 40 4.39 5.64 6.04
CA GLU A 40 5.80 5.87 6.44
C GLU A 40 6.18 5.18 7.75
N GLU A 41 5.22 4.99 8.66
CA GLU A 41 5.40 4.34 9.96
C GLU A 41 5.08 2.83 9.95
N SER A 42 5.20 2.15 8.81
CA SER A 42 4.94 0.71 8.68
C SER A 42 5.95 0.02 7.76
N GLY A 43 6.28 -1.23 8.08
CA GLY A 43 7.00 -2.16 7.23
C GLY A 43 6.04 -2.93 6.30
N HIS A 44 6.28 -4.24 6.14
CA HIS A 44 5.55 -5.05 5.16
C HIS A 44 4.05 -5.26 5.48
N TYR A 45 3.65 -5.19 6.76
CA TYR A 45 2.31 -5.58 7.21
C TYR A 45 1.48 -4.38 7.65
N ILE A 46 1.15 -3.50 6.71
CA ILE A 46 0.36 -2.27 6.96
C ILE A 46 -0.96 -2.54 7.70
N GLN A 47 -1.61 -3.68 7.45
CA GLN A 47 -2.88 -4.04 8.10
C GLN A 47 -2.75 -4.35 9.59
N LEU A 48 -1.54 -4.63 10.07
CA LEU A 48 -1.25 -4.88 11.48
C LEU A 48 -0.71 -3.64 12.18
N GLU A 49 0.04 -2.80 11.45
CA GLU A 49 0.80 -1.69 12.02
C GLU A 49 0.08 -0.33 11.85
N GLN A 50 -0.64 -0.13 10.74
CA GLN A 50 -1.39 1.10 10.43
C GLN A 50 -2.74 0.76 9.76
N SER A 51 -3.56 -0.03 10.45
CA SER A 51 -4.85 -0.51 9.92
C SER A 51 -5.82 0.62 9.54
N ASP A 52 -5.79 1.74 10.28
CA ASP A 52 -6.70 2.87 10.04
C ASP A 52 -6.45 3.50 8.67
N LEU A 53 -5.19 3.66 8.27
CA LEU A 53 -4.82 4.17 6.94
C LEU A 53 -5.34 3.27 5.82
N ALA A 54 -5.24 1.95 5.98
CA ALA A 54 -5.78 1.00 5.01
C ALA A 54 -7.31 1.07 4.92
N ILE A 55 -7.99 1.21 6.06
CA ILE A 55 -9.46 1.35 6.12
C ILE A 55 -9.91 2.65 5.45
N GLU A 56 -9.23 3.76 5.73
CA GLU A 56 -9.53 5.07 5.16
C GLU A 56 -9.35 5.07 3.64
N ALA A 57 -8.21 4.61 3.13
CA ALA A 57 -7.97 4.52 1.68
C ALA A 57 -9.02 3.65 0.95
N ILE A 58 -9.45 2.55 1.57
CA ILE A 58 -10.53 1.71 1.01
C ILE A 58 -11.87 2.45 0.99
N ARG A 59 -12.19 3.21 2.05
CA ARG A 59 -13.42 4.00 2.10
C ARG A 59 -13.46 5.06 1.00
N GLU A 60 -12.35 5.75 0.74
CA GLU A 60 -12.28 6.72 -0.36
C GLU A 60 -12.60 6.09 -1.72
N VAL A 61 -12.07 4.88 -1.98
CA VAL A 61 -12.39 4.15 -3.22
C VAL A 61 -13.87 3.75 -3.28
N VAL A 62 -14.43 3.26 -2.17
CA VAL A 62 -15.85 2.88 -2.12
C VAL A 62 -16.76 4.09 -2.34
N ASP A 63 -16.43 5.23 -1.73
CA ASP A 63 -17.19 6.46 -1.87
C ASP A 63 -17.07 7.02 -3.29
N ALA A 64 -15.90 6.96 -3.91
CA ALA A 64 -15.70 7.31 -5.32
C ALA A 64 -16.53 6.44 -6.29
N VAL A 65 -16.71 5.15 -5.99
CA VAL A 65 -17.56 4.27 -6.81
C VAL A 65 -19.04 4.65 -6.66
N ARG A 66 -19.44 5.15 -5.47
CA ARG A 66 -20.82 5.58 -5.20
C ARG A 66 -21.12 6.98 -5.74
N ASP A 67 -20.12 7.86 -5.67
CA ASP A 67 -20.16 9.25 -6.12
C ASP A 67 -18.80 9.59 -6.80
N PRO A 68 -18.71 9.45 -8.14
CA PRO A 68 -17.47 9.70 -8.87
C PRO A 68 -16.90 11.11 -8.72
N ASP A 69 -17.75 12.10 -8.43
CA ASP A 69 -17.30 13.48 -8.22
C ASP A 69 -16.47 13.62 -6.94
N ALA A 70 -16.67 12.74 -5.95
CA ALA A 70 -15.89 12.69 -4.72
C ALA A 70 -14.41 12.31 -4.97
N TRP A 71 -14.12 11.56 -6.04
CA TRP A 71 -12.75 11.21 -6.40
C TRP A 71 -11.98 12.38 -7.03
N ALA A 72 -12.67 13.24 -7.78
CA ALA A 72 -12.06 14.38 -8.46
C ALA A 72 -11.83 15.60 -7.53
N ALA A 73 -12.53 15.66 -6.40
CA ALA A 73 -12.51 16.80 -5.47
C ALA A 73 -11.35 16.79 -4.46
N GLN A 74 -10.45 15.81 -4.53
CA GLN A 74 -9.29 15.64 -3.63
C GLN A 74 -7.97 16.00 -4.30
#